data_AF-A0AAN4ZUN1-F1
#
_entry.id   AF-A0AAN4ZUN1-F1
#
_cell.length_a   1.000
_cell.length_b   1.000
_cell.length_c   1.000
_cell.angle_alpha   90.00
_cell.angle_beta   90.00
_cell.angle_gamma   90.00
#
_symmetry.space_group_name_H-M   'P 1'
#
loop_
_entity.id
_entity.type
_entity.pdbx_description
1 polymer ?
#
loop_
_entity_poly.entity_id
_entity_poly.type
_entity_poly.pdbx_seq_one_letter_code
_entity_poly.pdbx_strand_id
1 'polypeptide(L)'
;LQMNNPYAYVSFTDCISRLISDGYKMASSSIHEHFRKEREAYIQRQWDELLGEMREDRARIVREQEKKRWEEHLCELENEREKIRNDYSMESLKIREECSDEMRRMEEQSNRAKEEFEQKLRQAKDEMARVFEEIQAMRQSQVALMLDLSRIELWKSEAEWEKRIEGIRGFHEPVRIRFIHIRDFLAERSRGLDLTALLHITGELALLKEELSIEESLMNDESVVMQQLKVEHPQATFLGGIEESTKAAASEARKLMMEIEELERKSGGEISISPVQFNHCLSSFKKLEKSITRFQQ
;
A
#
# COMPACT_ATOMS: atom_id res chain seq x y z
N LEU A 1 80.28 -21.28 -134.56
CA LEU A 1 80.41 -22.09 -133.32
C LEU A 1 79.04 -22.15 -132.66
N GLN A 2 78.69 -23.35 -132.21
CA GLN A 2 77.33 -23.87 -131.99
C GLN A 2 76.57 -23.18 -130.84
N MET A 3 75.23 -23.08 -130.93
CA MET A 3 74.25 -23.86 -130.12
C MET A 3 72.86 -23.18 -129.99
N ASN A 4 71.85 -23.83 -130.58
CA ASN A 4 70.58 -24.30 -129.98
C ASN A 4 69.51 -23.35 -129.35
N ASN A 5 68.32 -23.37 -130.00
CA ASN A 5 66.97 -23.65 -129.43
C ASN A 5 66.12 -22.51 -128.80
N PRO A 6 64.78 -22.65 -128.65
CA PRO A 6 63.71 -22.69 -129.68
C PRO A 6 62.52 -21.72 -129.43
N TYR A 7 61.64 -21.62 -130.43
CA TYR A 7 60.21 -21.26 -130.44
C TYR A 7 59.50 -20.88 -129.12
N ALA A 8 58.79 -19.74 -129.17
CA ALA A 8 57.36 -19.68 -128.84
C ALA A 8 56.71 -18.42 -129.47
N TYR A 9 56.03 -18.61 -130.61
CA TYR A 9 55.06 -17.67 -131.16
C TYR A 9 53.87 -17.65 -130.19
N VAL A 10 53.76 -16.63 -129.33
CA VAL A 10 52.52 -16.40 -128.59
C VAL A 10 51.65 -15.53 -129.50
N SER A 11 50.63 -16.14 -130.10
CA SER A 11 49.64 -15.42 -130.90
C SER A 11 48.97 -14.36 -130.01
N PHE A 12 48.73 -13.16 -130.54
CA PHE A 12 47.96 -12.11 -129.86
C PHE A 12 46.59 -12.64 -129.34
N THR A 13 46.01 -13.63 -130.02
CA THR A 13 44.78 -14.32 -129.59
C THR A 13 44.97 -15.18 -128.34
N ASP A 14 46.14 -15.76 -128.09
CA ASP A 14 46.43 -16.53 -126.86
C ASP A 14 46.61 -15.60 -125.66
N CYS A 15 47.21 -14.42 -125.85
CA CYS A 15 47.28 -13.39 -124.81
C CYS A 15 45.89 -12.87 -124.41
N ILE A 16 45.03 -12.58 -125.39
CA ILE A 16 43.65 -12.16 -125.13
C ILE A 16 42.83 -13.29 -124.49
N SER A 17 42.97 -14.53 -124.96
CA SER A 17 42.24 -15.66 -124.37
C SER A 17 42.67 -15.94 -122.92
N ARG A 18 43.96 -15.76 -122.60
CA ARG A 18 44.44 -15.84 -121.20
C ARG A 18 43.93 -14.68 -120.36
N LEU A 19 43.96 -13.44 -120.86
CA LEU A 19 43.40 -12.28 -120.14
C LEU A 19 41.90 -12.43 -119.87
N ILE A 20 41.14 -12.96 -120.82
CA ILE A 20 39.70 -13.23 -120.66
C ILE A 20 39.48 -14.40 -119.69
N SER A 21 40.22 -15.51 -119.84
CA SER A 21 40.14 -16.66 -118.94
C SER A 21 40.50 -16.30 -117.50
N ASP A 22 41.59 -15.55 -117.32
CA ASP A 22 42.07 -15.13 -116.00
C ASP A 22 41.14 -14.06 -115.40
N GLY A 23 40.61 -13.15 -116.23
CA GLY A 23 39.54 -12.23 -115.85
C GLY A 23 38.26 -12.95 -115.39
N TYR A 24 37.83 -14.00 -116.11
CA TYR A 24 36.67 -14.82 -115.71
C TYR A 24 36.94 -15.63 -114.44
N LYS A 25 38.14 -16.18 -114.26
CA LYS A 25 38.52 -16.89 -113.03
C LYS A 25 38.59 -15.94 -111.83
N MET A 26 39.13 -14.74 -112.00
CA MET A 26 39.17 -13.72 -110.95
C MET A 26 37.77 -13.22 -110.60
N ALA A 27 36.91 -12.96 -111.59
CA ALA A 27 35.52 -12.56 -111.38
C ALA A 27 34.71 -13.68 -110.71
N SER A 28 34.85 -14.93 -111.17
CA SER A 28 34.20 -16.11 -110.58
C SER A 28 34.66 -16.36 -109.14
N SER A 29 35.97 -16.29 -108.87
CA SER A 29 36.53 -16.41 -107.52
C SER A 29 36.04 -15.27 -106.61
N SER A 30 35.93 -14.04 -107.13
CA SER A 30 35.42 -12.89 -106.37
C SER A 30 33.94 -13.03 -106.04
N ILE A 31 33.13 -13.53 -106.98
CA ILE A 31 31.70 -13.82 -106.77
C ILE A 31 31.52 -14.95 -105.76
N HIS A 32 32.27 -16.05 -105.87
CA HIS A 32 32.22 -17.14 -104.91
C HIS A 32 32.66 -16.73 -103.50
N GLU A 33 33.68 -15.88 -103.40
CA GLU A 33 34.13 -15.33 -102.11
C GLU A 33 33.07 -14.38 -101.50
N HIS A 34 32.40 -13.58 -102.33
CA HIS A 34 31.30 -12.73 -101.89
C HIS A 34 30.11 -13.55 -101.36
N PHE A 35 29.65 -14.56 -102.11
CA PHE A 35 28.57 -15.45 -101.65
C PHE A 35 28.97 -16.28 -100.43
N ARG A 36 30.24 -16.69 -100.31
CA ARG A 36 30.74 -17.37 -99.10
C ARG A 36 30.63 -16.45 -97.89
N LYS A 37 31.12 -15.21 -98.00
CA LYS A 37 31.04 -14.21 -96.92
C LYS A 37 29.60 -13.84 -96.57
N GLU A 38 28.71 -13.69 -97.56
CA GLU A 38 27.29 -13.45 -97.32
C GLU A 38 26.61 -14.63 -96.61
N ARG A 39 26.94 -15.86 -97.01
CA ARG A 39 26.44 -17.08 -96.37
C ARG A 39 26.95 -17.20 -94.92
N GLU A 40 28.23 -16.96 -94.69
CA GLU A 40 28.83 -16.93 -93.35
C GLU A 40 28.18 -15.84 -92.48
N ALA A 41 27.99 -14.63 -93.01
CA ALA A 41 27.31 -13.54 -92.32
C ALA A 41 25.82 -13.82 -92.05
N TYR A 42 25.15 -14.56 -92.94
CA TYR A 42 23.77 -15.01 -92.73
C TYR A 42 23.70 -16.07 -91.61
N ILE A 43 24.56 -17.08 -91.66
CA ILE A 43 24.64 -18.13 -90.63
C ILE A 43 24.99 -17.50 -89.27
N GLN A 44 25.94 -16.57 -89.23
CA GLN A 44 26.32 -15.87 -88.01
C GLN A 44 25.14 -15.07 -87.43
N ARG A 45 24.40 -14.34 -88.26
CA ARG A 45 23.20 -13.61 -87.81
C ARG A 45 22.13 -14.54 -87.23
N GLN A 46 21.88 -15.68 -87.87
CA GLN A 46 20.93 -16.68 -87.36
C GLN A 46 21.38 -17.29 -86.03
N TRP A 47 22.69 -17.54 -85.85
CA TRP A 47 23.23 -17.98 -84.56
C TRP A 47 23.14 -16.90 -83.49
N ASP A 48 23.43 -15.65 -83.83
CA ASP A 48 23.35 -14.52 -82.88
C ASP A 48 21.91 -14.27 -82.43
N GLU A 49 20.94 -14.40 -83.34
CA GLU A 49 19.50 -14.30 -83.08
C GLU A 49 19.04 -15.43 -82.14
N LEU A 50 19.38 -16.68 -82.45
CA LEU A 50 19.03 -17.85 -81.64
C LEU A 50 19.72 -17.83 -80.25
N LEU A 51 20.97 -17.35 -80.18
CA LEU A 51 21.65 -17.09 -78.90
C LEU A 51 21.03 -15.91 -78.14
N GLY A 52 20.47 -14.93 -78.83
CA GLY A 52 19.69 -13.83 -78.25
C GLY A 52 18.44 -14.36 -77.57
N GLU A 53 17.61 -15.11 -78.31
CA GLU A 53 16.37 -15.73 -77.82
C GLU A 53 16.62 -16.65 -76.62
N MET A 54 17.63 -17.53 -76.69
CA MET A 54 17.98 -18.40 -75.56
C MET A 54 18.43 -17.63 -74.32
N ARG A 55 19.13 -16.49 -74.48
CA ARG A 55 19.52 -15.63 -73.35
C ARG A 55 18.31 -14.93 -72.74
N GLU A 56 17.38 -14.46 -73.58
CA GLU A 56 16.14 -13.83 -73.12
C GLU A 56 15.23 -14.81 -72.39
N ASP A 57 15.08 -16.02 -72.89
CA ASP A 57 14.28 -17.07 -72.23
C ASP A 57 14.92 -17.51 -70.92
N ARG A 58 16.25 -17.65 -70.87
CA ARG A 58 16.96 -17.91 -69.61
C ARG A 58 16.78 -16.77 -68.62
N ALA A 59 16.87 -15.51 -69.07
CA ALA A 59 16.63 -14.35 -68.21
C ALA A 59 15.18 -14.31 -67.70
N ARG A 60 14.21 -14.69 -68.53
CA ARG A 60 12.78 -14.79 -68.15
C ARG A 60 12.55 -15.82 -67.05
N ILE A 61 13.11 -17.02 -67.23
CA ILE A 61 13.02 -18.11 -66.23
C ILE A 61 13.64 -17.67 -64.90
N VAL A 62 14.82 -17.03 -64.94
CA VAL A 62 15.49 -16.53 -63.73
C VAL A 62 14.62 -15.49 -63.01
N ARG A 63 14.08 -14.50 -63.74
CA ARG A 63 13.18 -13.48 -63.15
C ARG A 63 11.92 -14.10 -62.55
N GLU A 64 11.33 -15.10 -63.21
CA GLU A 64 10.14 -15.76 -62.70
C GLU A 64 10.43 -16.57 -61.44
N GLN A 65 11.58 -17.24 -61.37
CA GLN A 65 12.02 -17.94 -60.17
C GLN A 65 12.35 -16.98 -59.01
N GLU A 66 13.00 -15.85 -59.29
CA GLU A 66 13.26 -14.81 -58.29
C GLU A 66 11.96 -14.21 -57.76
N LYS A 67 11.00 -13.94 -58.65
CA LYS A 67 9.67 -13.46 -58.26
C LYS A 67 8.94 -14.47 -57.36
N LYS A 68 8.94 -15.77 -57.71
CA LYS A 68 8.33 -16.81 -56.88
C LYS A 68 8.95 -16.88 -55.48
N ARG A 69 10.28 -16.87 -55.39
CA ARG A 69 10.98 -16.86 -54.08
C ARG A 69 10.65 -15.62 -53.25
N TRP A 70 10.51 -14.46 -53.91
CA TRP A 70 10.12 -13.23 -53.24
C TRP A 70 8.69 -13.29 -52.70
N GLU A 71 7.76 -13.83 -53.48
CA GLU A 71 6.36 -14.03 -53.06
C GLU A 71 6.24 -15.04 -51.91
N GLU A 72 6.99 -16.14 -51.96
CA GLU A 72 7.10 -17.13 -50.87
C GLU A 72 7.62 -16.48 -49.59
N HIS A 73 8.72 -15.72 -49.69
CA HIS A 73 9.32 -15.04 -48.55
C HIS A 73 8.40 -13.97 -47.94
N LEU A 74 7.66 -13.22 -48.78
CA LEU A 74 6.65 -12.27 -48.30
C LEU A 74 5.52 -12.98 -47.54
N CYS A 75 5.05 -14.11 -48.04
CA CYS A 75 4.02 -14.91 -47.38
C CYS A 75 4.50 -15.43 -46.00
N GLU A 76 5.75 -15.91 -45.92
CA GLU A 76 6.37 -16.32 -44.66
C GLU A 76 6.41 -15.17 -43.65
N LEU A 77 6.89 -13.99 -44.06
CA LEU A 77 6.95 -12.81 -43.20
C LEU A 77 5.56 -12.33 -42.75
N GLU A 78 4.54 -12.42 -43.60
CA GLU A 78 3.17 -12.07 -43.22
C GLU A 78 2.61 -13.06 -42.18
N ASN A 79 2.87 -14.36 -42.36
CA ASN A 79 2.48 -15.39 -41.40
C ASN A 79 3.20 -15.22 -40.05
N GLU A 80 4.50 -14.91 -40.07
CA GLU A 80 5.27 -14.62 -38.86
C GLU A 80 4.75 -13.37 -38.14
N ARG A 81 4.45 -12.30 -38.89
CA ARG A 81 3.89 -11.06 -38.33
C ARG A 81 2.55 -11.32 -37.65
N GLU A 82 1.67 -12.11 -38.30
CA GLU A 82 0.37 -12.44 -37.74
C GLU A 82 0.49 -13.35 -36.52
N LYS A 83 1.43 -14.30 -36.53
CA LYS A 83 1.74 -15.13 -35.36
C LYS A 83 2.20 -14.28 -34.18
N ILE A 84 3.16 -13.38 -34.37
CA ILE A 84 3.67 -12.49 -33.32
C ILE A 84 2.55 -11.60 -32.76
N ARG A 85 1.68 -11.07 -33.64
CA ARG A 85 0.52 -10.27 -33.22
C ARG A 85 -0.43 -11.07 -32.33
N ASN A 86 -0.75 -12.30 -32.73
CA ASN A 86 -1.64 -13.17 -31.97
C ASN A 86 -1.03 -13.58 -30.63
N ASP A 87 0.26 -13.94 -30.61
CA ASP A 87 0.98 -14.28 -29.38
C ASP A 87 0.99 -13.09 -28.40
N TYR A 88 1.26 -11.87 -28.89
CA TYR A 88 1.21 -10.66 -28.06
C TYR A 88 -0.21 -10.37 -27.54
N SER A 89 -1.23 -10.54 -28.38
CA SER A 89 -2.62 -10.33 -27.97
C SER A 89 -3.05 -11.32 -26.89
N MET A 90 -2.66 -12.59 -27.03
CA MET A 90 -2.92 -13.65 -26.05
C MET A 90 -2.22 -13.35 -24.72
N GLU A 91 -0.94 -12.99 -24.75
CA GLU A 91 -0.17 -12.67 -23.55
C GLU A 91 -0.73 -11.43 -22.85
N SER A 92 -1.10 -10.40 -23.61
CA SER A 92 -1.73 -9.19 -23.06
C SER A 92 -3.06 -9.48 -22.38
N LEU A 93 -3.87 -10.37 -22.95
CA LEU A 93 -5.14 -10.78 -22.38
C LEU A 93 -4.93 -11.56 -21.07
N LYS A 94 -3.97 -12.50 -21.07
CA LYS A 94 -3.60 -13.27 -19.89
C LYS A 94 -3.13 -12.38 -18.74
N ILE A 95 -2.24 -11.42 -19.01
CA ILE A 95 -1.76 -10.46 -17.99
C ILE A 95 -2.93 -9.65 -17.43
N ARG A 96 -3.87 -9.22 -18.29
CA ARG A 96 -5.04 -8.46 -17.85
C ARG A 96 -5.94 -9.28 -16.93
N GLU A 97 -6.17 -10.54 -17.25
CA GLU A 97 -6.94 -11.47 -16.42
C GLU A 97 -6.25 -11.70 -15.06
N GLU A 98 -4.95 -11.98 -15.06
CA GLU A 98 -4.16 -12.15 -13.84
C GLU A 98 -4.19 -10.89 -12.94
N CYS A 99 -4.02 -9.70 -13.52
CA CYS A 99 -4.13 -8.44 -12.78
C CYS A 99 -5.54 -8.22 -12.21
N SER A 100 -6.58 -8.54 -12.97
CA SER A 100 -7.97 -8.41 -12.51
C SER A 100 -8.27 -9.35 -11.34
N ASP A 101 -7.77 -10.59 -11.41
CA ASP A 101 -7.94 -11.57 -10.35
C ASP A 101 -7.16 -11.20 -9.08
N GLU A 102 -5.96 -10.64 -9.22
CA GLU A 102 -5.17 -10.14 -8.10
C GLU A 102 -5.85 -8.94 -7.42
N MET A 103 -6.34 -7.97 -8.22
CA MET A 103 -7.10 -6.83 -7.73
C MET A 103 -8.32 -7.26 -6.92
N ARG A 104 -9.09 -8.23 -7.44
CA ARG A 104 -10.24 -8.80 -6.73
C ARG A 104 -9.83 -9.48 -5.41
N ARG A 105 -8.74 -10.25 -5.41
CA ARG A 105 -8.22 -10.90 -4.19
C ARG A 105 -7.80 -9.88 -3.13
N MET A 106 -7.14 -8.79 -3.52
CA MET A 106 -6.78 -7.71 -2.61
C MET A 106 -8.00 -6.99 -2.04
N GLU A 107 -9.02 -6.73 -2.87
CA GLU A 107 -10.27 -6.12 -2.42
C GLU A 107 -11.02 -7.01 -1.43
N GLU A 108 -11.12 -8.31 -1.69
CA GLU A 108 -11.72 -9.28 -0.75
C GLU A 108 -10.97 -9.32 0.59
N GLN A 109 -9.63 -9.31 0.58
CA GLN A 109 -8.83 -9.26 1.80
C GLN A 109 -9.05 -7.96 2.58
N SER A 110 -9.11 -6.82 1.87
CA SER A 110 -9.39 -5.52 2.48
C SER A 110 -10.78 -5.49 3.14
N ASN A 111 -11.79 -6.03 2.46
CA ASN A 111 -13.14 -6.12 2.99
C ASN A 111 -13.22 -6.99 4.24
N ARG A 112 -12.55 -8.16 4.24
CA ARG A 112 -12.48 -9.03 5.43
C ARG A 112 -11.80 -8.32 6.61
N ALA A 113 -10.68 -7.65 6.37
CA ALA A 113 -9.98 -6.90 7.42
C ALA A 113 -10.85 -5.78 8.00
N LYS A 114 -11.65 -5.11 7.16
CA LYS A 114 -12.61 -4.09 7.57
C LYS A 114 -13.74 -4.69 8.42
N GLU A 115 -14.32 -5.81 8.01
CA GLU A 115 -15.37 -6.51 8.77
C GLU A 115 -14.86 -6.96 10.15
N GLU A 116 -13.64 -7.52 10.21
CA GLU A 116 -13.00 -7.90 11.48
C GLU A 116 -12.78 -6.69 12.40
N PHE A 117 -12.35 -5.55 11.84
CA PHE A 117 -12.17 -4.32 12.58
C PHE A 117 -13.51 -3.79 13.14
N GLU A 118 -14.56 -3.76 12.31
CA GLU A 118 -15.90 -3.33 12.73
C GLU A 118 -16.48 -4.25 13.81
N GLN A 119 -16.26 -5.56 13.71
CA GLN A 119 -16.67 -6.52 14.73
C GLN A 119 -15.95 -6.29 16.06
N LYS A 120 -14.63 -6.11 16.04
CA LYS A 120 -13.84 -5.79 17.25
C LYS A 120 -14.29 -4.48 17.88
N LEU A 121 -14.59 -3.47 17.07
CA LEU A 121 -15.10 -2.19 17.54
C LEU A 121 -16.47 -2.34 18.22
N ARG A 122 -17.36 -3.18 17.67
CA ARG A 122 -18.66 -3.47 18.28
C ARG A 122 -18.51 -4.18 19.62
N GLN A 123 -17.69 -5.23 19.68
CA GLN A 123 -17.41 -5.95 20.92
C GLN A 123 -16.81 -5.03 22.00
N ALA A 124 -15.90 -4.13 21.63
CA ALA A 124 -15.32 -3.17 22.58
C ALA A 124 -16.38 -2.19 23.13
N LYS A 125 -17.32 -1.75 22.28
CA LYS A 125 -18.43 -0.89 22.72
C LYS A 125 -19.40 -1.62 23.65
N ASP A 126 -19.74 -2.87 23.34
CA ASP A 126 -20.63 -3.69 24.16
C ASP A 126 -20.00 -3.97 25.54
N GLU A 127 -18.69 -4.26 25.58
CA GLU A 127 -17.95 -4.43 26.83
C GLU A 127 -17.94 -3.15 27.67
N MET A 128 -17.70 -2.00 27.04
CA MET A 128 -17.76 -0.69 27.71
C MET A 128 -19.15 -0.41 28.31
N ALA A 129 -20.22 -0.73 27.57
CA ALA A 129 -21.59 -0.56 28.06
C ALA A 129 -21.85 -1.45 29.30
N ARG A 130 -21.39 -2.71 29.27
CA ARG A 130 -21.51 -3.64 30.40
C ARG A 130 -20.79 -3.12 31.65
N VAL A 131 -19.55 -2.67 31.49
CA VAL A 131 -18.77 -2.08 32.59
C VAL A 131 -19.49 -0.86 33.17
N PHE A 132 -20.07 -0.01 32.31
CA PHE A 132 -20.85 1.15 32.75
C PHE A 132 -22.09 0.76 33.56
N GLU A 133 -22.82 -0.28 33.14
CA GLU A 133 -23.98 -0.80 33.88
C GLU A 133 -23.59 -1.39 35.25
N GLU A 134 -22.52 -2.17 35.33
CA GLU A 134 -22.00 -2.71 36.59
C GLU A 134 -21.62 -1.59 37.57
N ILE A 135 -21.01 -0.53 37.06
CA ILE A 135 -20.63 0.65 37.84
C ILE A 135 -21.86 1.44 38.30
N GLN A 136 -22.85 1.60 37.43
CA GLN A 136 -24.11 2.25 37.81
C GLN A 136 -24.82 1.48 38.94
N ALA A 137 -24.78 0.15 38.92
CA ALA A 137 -25.34 -0.68 39.98
C ALA A 137 -24.56 -0.53 41.31
N MET A 138 -23.22 -0.52 41.28
CA MET A 138 -22.41 -0.22 42.47
C MET A 138 -22.70 1.17 43.02
N ARG A 139 -22.80 2.18 42.14
CA ARG A 139 -23.09 3.57 42.50
C ARG A 139 -24.44 3.71 43.20
N GLN A 140 -25.48 3.03 42.71
CA GLN A 140 -26.80 3.03 43.35
C GLN A 140 -26.75 2.42 44.75
N SER A 141 -26.00 1.33 44.93
CA SER A 141 -25.82 0.68 46.23
C SER A 141 -25.07 1.58 47.23
N GLN A 142 -23.99 2.24 46.79
CA GLN A 142 -23.18 3.14 47.62
C GLN A 142 -23.94 4.42 48.00
N VAL A 143 -24.70 5.02 47.07
CA VAL A 143 -25.54 6.20 47.35
C VAL A 143 -26.68 5.84 48.31
N ALA A 144 -27.29 4.66 48.17
CA ALA A 144 -28.30 4.20 49.12
C ALA A 144 -27.75 4.07 50.54
N LEU A 145 -26.56 3.46 50.69
CA LEU A 145 -25.87 3.35 51.98
C LEU A 145 -25.55 4.73 52.58
N MET A 146 -25.16 5.70 51.75
CA MET A 146 -24.90 7.07 52.19
C MET A 146 -26.16 7.80 52.64
N LEU A 147 -27.27 7.67 51.92
CA LEU A 147 -28.54 8.26 52.34
C LEU A 147 -28.98 7.70 53.69
N ASP A 148 -28.75 6.41 53.92
CA ASP A 148 -29.03 5.77 55.20
C ASP A 148 -28.11 6.27 56.34
N LEU A 149 -26.82 6.49 56.07
CA LEU A 149 -25.87 7.04 57.05
C LEU A 149 -26.09 8.54 57.33
N SER A 150 -26.52 9.32 56.33
CA SER A 150 -26.80 10.75 56.45
C SER A 150 -28.06 11.07 57.26
N ARG A 151 -28.98 10.11 57.36
CA ARG A 151 -30.21 10.21 58.16
C ARG A 151 -29.98 10.05 59.67
N ILE A 152 -28.77 9.68 60.09
CA ILE A 152 -28.45 9.53 61.50
C ILE A 152 -28.12 10.92 62.08
N GLU A 153 -29.00 11.44 62.94
CA GLU A 153 -28.80 12.65 63.74
C GLU A 153 -27.61 12.41 64.72
N LEU A 154 -26.39 12.79 64.30
CA LEU A 154 -25.15 12.33 64.93
C LEU A 154 -24.47 13.43 65.75
N TRP A 155 -24.83 13.49 67.03
CA TRP A 155 -23.84 13.62 68.09
C TRP A 155 -24.29 12.76 69.27
N LYS A 156 -24.17 11.42 69.13
CA LYS A 156 -24.50 10.47 70.20
C LYS A 156 -23.29 9.70 70.73
N SER A 157 -22.27 9.39 69.91
CA SER A 157 -20.98 8.87 70.38
C SER A 157 -19.81 9.02 69.38
N GLU A 158 -18.57 8.98 69.89
CA GLU A 158 -17.32 8.97 69.12
C GLU A 158 -17.21 7.75 68.18
N ALA A 159 -17.73 6.59 68.61
CA ALA A 159 -17.71 5.35 67.82
C ALA A 159 -18.57 5.43 66.54
N GLU A 160 -19.64 6.22 66.53
CA GLU A 160 -20.47 6.42 65.33
C GLU A 160 -19.79 7.34 64.31
N TRP A 161 -19.01 8.30 64.80
CA TRP A 161 -18.16 9.14 63.96
C TRP A 161 -17.02 8.35 63.34
N GLU A 162 -16.37 7.49 64.11
CA GLU A 162 -15.35 6.58 63.61
C GLU A 162 -15.91 5.66 62.51
N LYS A 163 -17.14 5.17 62.67
CA LYS A 163 -17.85 4.38 61.65
C LYS A 163 -18.18 5.19 60.38
N ARG A 164 -18.57 6.47 60.52
CA ARG A 164 -18.82 7.36 59.36
C ARG A 164 -17.53 7.64 58.60
N ILE A 165 -16.43 7.86 59.31
CA ILE A 165 -15.08 8.03 58.72
C ILE A 165 -14.64 6.76 57.98
N GLU A 166 -14.87 5.58 58.57
CA GLU A 166 -14.56 4.32 57.90
C GLU A 166 -15.40 4.12 56.62
N GLY A 167 -16.65 4.59 56.61
CA GLY A 167 -17.48 4.65 55.41
C GLY A 167 -16.92 5.55 54.31
N ILE A 168 -16.42 6.74 54.67
CA ILE A 168 -15.76 7.67 53.74
C ILE A 168 -14.49 7.03 53.15
N ARG A 169 -13.70 6.32 53.96
CA ARG A 169 -12.53 5.56 53.49
C ARG A 169 -12.90 4.44 52.54
N GLY A 170 -13.97 3.69 52.85
CA GLY A 170 -14.51 2.66 51.98
C GLY A 170 -14.96 3.16 50.61
N PHE A 171 -15.25 4.45 50.49
CA PHE A 171 -15.56 5.11 49.22
C PHE A 171 -14.31 5.53 48.43
N HIS A 172 -13.25 5.98 49.12
CA HIS A 172 -11.97 6.35 48.50
C HIS A 172 -11.20 5.14 47.94
N GLU A 173 -11.28 3.98 48.62
CA GLU A 173 -10.47 2.80 48.27
C GLU A 173 -10.72 2.23 46.86
N PRO A 174 -11.96 2.11 46.36
CA PRO A 174 -12.22 1.71 44.97
C PRO A 174 -11.62 2.67 43.94
N VAL A 175 -11.75 3.99 44.16
CA VAL A 175 -11.16 5.03 43.31
C VAL A 175 -9.63 4.91 43.29
N ARG A 176 -9.05 4.64 44.47
CA ARG A 176 -7.62 4.39 44.66
C ARG A 176 -7.14 3.18 43.84
N ILE A 177 -7.85 2.06 43.94
CA ILE A 177 -7.53 0.81 43.24
C ILE A 177 -7.61 0.99 41.72
N ARG A 178 -8.67 1.65 41.21
CA ARG A 178 -8.85 1.89 39.78
C ARG A 178 -7.74 2.78 39.21
N PHE A 179 -7.38 3.86 39.92
CA PHE A 179 -6.26 4.71 39.54
C PHE A 179 -4.94 3.93 39.46
N ILE A 180 -4.67 3.05 40.45
CA ILE A 180 -3.50 2.16 40.44
C ILE A 180 -3.52 1.22 39.23
N HIS A 181 -4.67 0.65 38.90
CA HIS A 181 -4.81 -0.26 37.77
C HIS A 181 -4.55 0.45 36.43
N ILE A 182 -5.16 1.61 36.20
CA ILE A 182 -4.90 2.45 35.02
C ILE A 182 -3.41 2.82 34.94
N ARG A 183 -2.80 3.18 36.09
CA ARG A 183 -1.37 3.52 36.17
C ARG A 183 -0.49 2.34 35.75
N ASP A 184 -0.72 1.16 36.30
CA ASP A 184 0.10 -0.02 36.05
C ASP A 184 -0.06 -0.49 34.59
N PHE A 185 -1.28 -0.43 34.06
CA PHE A 185 -1.58 -0.72 32.66
C PHE A 185 -0.84 0.23 31.70
N LEU A 186 -0.83 1.52 32.01
CA LEU A 186 -0.11 2.53 31.22
C LEU A 186 1.41 2.37 31.32
N ALA A 187 1.93 1.95 32.49
CA ALA A 187 3.35 1.72 32.69
C ALA A 187 3.87 0.48 31.92
N GLU A 188 3.07 -0.58 31.82
CA GLU A 188 3.44 -1.81 31.10
C GLU A 188 3.46 -1.64 29.58
N ARG A 189 2.63 -0.77 29.01
CA ARG A 189 2.46 -0.59 27.55
C ARG A 189 3.38 0.48 26.93
N SER A 190 4.62 0.62 27.41
CA SER A 190 5.65 1.53 26.86
C SER A 190 6.06 1.29 25.39
N ARG A 191 5.55 0.24 24.74
CA ARG A 191 5.85 -0.16 23.35
C ARG A 191 4.72 0.08 22.34
N GLY A 192 3.67 0.79 22.75
CA GLY A 192 2.50 1.08 21.92
C GLY A 192 1.24 0.39 22.44
N LEU A 193 0.13 1.11 22.38
CA LEU A 193 -1.18 0.63 22.77
C LEU A 193 -1.98 0.31 21.50
N ASP A 194 -2.51 -0.91 21.40
CA ASP A 194 -3.54 -1.22 20.41
C ASP A 194 -4.84 -0.43 20.69
N LEU A 195 -5.68 -0.27 19.66
CA LEU A 195 -6.92 0.51 19.74
C LEU A 195 -7.86 -0.01 20.84
N THR A 196 -7.88 -1.32 21.09
CA THR A 196 -8.70 -1.92 22.14
C THR A 196 -8.27 -1.47 23.53
N ALA A 197 -6.96 -1.49 23.81
CA ALA A 197 -6.42 -1.00 25.08
C ALA A 197 -6.63 0.50 25.25
N LEU A 198 -6.51 1.26 24.15
CA LEU A 198 -6.77 2.69 24.12
C LEU A 198 -8.23 3.01 24.49
N LEU A 199 -9.20 2.35 23.85
CA LEU A 199 -10.62 2.50 24.17
C LEU A 199 -10.94 2.06 25.59
N HIS A 200 -10.31 0.99 26.07
CA HIS A 200 -10.46 0.51 27.45
C HIS A 200 -9.95 1.56 28.46
N ILE A 201 -8.76 2.14 28.24
CA ILE A 201 -8.23 3.23 29.08
C ILE A 201 -9.16 4.44 29.05
N THR A 202 -9.66 4.84 27.88
CA THR A 202 -10.59 5.97 27.76
C THR A 202 -11.88 5.72 28.55
N GLY A 203 -12.42 4.51 28.49
CA GLY A 203 -13.57 4.12 29.30
C GLY A 203 -13.27 4.19 30.80
N GLU A 204 -12.17 3.59 31.24
CA GLU A 204 -11.72 3.61 32.64
C GLU A 204 -11.44 5.05 33.16
N LEU A 205 -10.93 5.94 32.31
CA LEU A 205 -10.72 7.36 32.64
C LEU A 205 -12.05 8.13 32.78
N ALA A 206 -13.02 7.88 31.90
CA ALA A 206 -14.35 8.49 32.01
C ALA A 206 -15.04 8.07 33.31
N LEU A 207 -14.89 6.81 33.69
CA LEU A 207 -15.42 6.26 34.94
C LEU A 207 -14.72 6.87 36.16
N LEU A 208 -13.39 6.94 36.13
CA LEU A 208 -12.61 7.59 37.18
C LEU A 208 -13.00 9.07 37.35
N LYS A 209 -13.31 9.78 36.26
CA LYS A 209 -13.77 11.16 36.30
C LYS A 209 -15.12 11.30 37.04
N GLU A 210 -16.08 10.43 36.75
CA GLU A 210 -17.36 10.44 37.46
C GLU A 210 -17.19 10.09 38.95
N GLU A 211 -16.39 9.06 39.26
CA GLU A 211 -16.10 8.63 40.63
C GLU A 211 -15.42 9.76 41.44
N LEU A 212 -14.42 10.43 40.86
CA LEU A 212 -13.73 11.58 41.49
C LEU A 212 -14.66 12.78 41.70
N SER A 213 -15.60 13.04 40.79
CA SER A 213 -16.59 14.11 40.96
C SER A 213 -17.52 13.86 42.15
N ILE A 214 -17.89 12.59 42.37
CA ILE A 214 -18.71 12.19 43.51
C ILE A 214 -17.90 12.28 44.80
N GLU A 215 -16.66 11.77 44.78
CA GLU A 215 -15.74 11.86 45.92
C GLU A 215 -15.51 13.33 46.32
N GLU A 216 -15.30 14.22 45.37
CA GLU A 216 -15.16 15.65 45.62
C GLU A 216 -16.42 16.23 46.30
N SER A 217 -17.61 15.94 45.77
CA SER A 217 -18.87 16.43 46.34
C SER A 217 -19.05 15.96 47.79
N LEU A 218 -18.84 14.66 48.02
CA LEU A 218 -18.98 14.02 49.32
C LEU A 218 -18.01 14.60 50.35
N MET A 219 -16.75 14.75 49.96
CA MET A 219 -15.73 15.35 50.81
C MET A 219 -16.03 16.84 51.10
N ASN A 220 -16.58 17.59 50.15
CA ASN A 220 -17.02 18.95 50.42
C ASN A 220 -18.19 19.00 51.42
N ASP A 221 -19.19 18.14 51.26
CA ASP A 221 -20.36 18.08 52.14
C ASP A 221 -19.98 17.68 53.57
N GLU A 222 -19.16 16.64 53.72
CA GLU A 222 -18.66 16.21 55.03
C GLU A 222 -17.82 17.30 55.69
N SER A 223 -17.03 18.05 54.92
CA SER A 223 -16.28 19.19 55.47
C SER A 223 -17.20 20.28 56.02
N VAL A 224 -18.31 20.58 55.35
CA VAL A 224 -19.31 21.55 55.84
C VAL A 224 -19.92 21.07 57.15
N VAL A 225 -20.27 19.78 57.24
CA VAL A 225 -20.81 19.17 58.48
C VAL A 225 -19.77 19.26 59.61
N MET A 226 -18.50 18.93 59.34
CA MET A 226 -17.43 19.02 60.34
C MET A 226 -17.20 20.47 60.80
N GLN A 227 -17.30 21.43 59.89
CA GLN A 227 -17.16 22.85 60.23
C GLN A 227 -18.30 23.33 61.13
N GLN A 228 -19.55 22.89 60.89
CA GLN A 228 -20.70 23.19 61.75
C GLN A 228 -20.52 22.57 63.14
N LEU A 229 -20.13 21.30 63.21
CA LEU A 229 -19.92 20.59 64.47
C LEU A 229 -18.76 21.15 65.29
N LYS A 230 -17.71 21.63 64.64
CA LYS A 230 -16.59 22.31 65.32
C LYS A 230 -17.03 23.63 65.98
N VAL A 231 -18.01 24.32 65.40
CA VAL A 231 -18.62 25.51 66.00
C VAL A 231 -19.49 25.14 67.20
N GLU A 232 -20.26 24.06 67.10
CA GLU A 232 -21.13 23.56 68.18
C GLU A 232 -20.34 22.92 69.34
N HIS A 233 -19.19 22.31 69.02
CA HIS A 233 -18.38 21.52 69.94
C HIS A 233 -16.87 21.85 69.81
N PRO A 234 -16.45 23.07 70.18
CA PRO A 234 -15.08 23.55 69.99
C PRO A 234 -14.01 22.76 70.79
N GLN A 235 -14.42 22.00 71.81
CA GLN A 235 -13.55 21.12 72.60
C GLN A 235 -13.09 19.86 71.85
N ALA A 236 -13.77 19.48 70.77
CA ALA A 236 -13.47 18.28 69.99
C ALA A 236 -12.37 18.56 68.95
N THR A 237 -11.12 18.61 69.41
CA THR A 237 -9.94 18.98 68.60
C THR A 237 -9.70 18.07 67.40
N PHE A 238 -10.12 16.80 67.46
CA PHE A 238 -10.00 15.84 66.36
C PHE A 238 -10.85 16.21 65.13
N LEU A 239 -11.98 16.91 65.31
CA LEU A 239 -12.85 17.36 64.22
C LEU A 239 -12.16 18.36 63.30
N GLY A 240 -11.28 19.22 63.84
CA GLY A 240 -10.52 20.18 63.05
C GLY A 240 -9.52 19.50 62.11
N GLY A 241 -8.87 18.42 62.59
CA GLY A 241 -8.02 17.60 61.74
C GLY A 241 -8.82 16.95 60.61
N ILE A 242 -9.96 16.33 60.93
CA ILE A 242 -10.80 15.67 59.93
C ILE A 242 -11.31 16.67 58.89
N GLU A 243 -11.80 17.84 59.31
CA GLU A 243 -12.23 18.91 58.40
C GLU A 243 -11.13 19.30 57.39
N GLU A 244 -9.90 19.50 57.87
CA GLU A 244 -8.75 19.82 57.02
C GLU A 244 -8.40 18.69 56.06
N SER A 245 -8.53 17.44 56.53
CA SER A 245 -8.38 16.23 55.74
C SER A 245 -9.33 16.20 54.55
N THR A 246 -10.61 16.38 54.85
CA THR A 246 -11.69 16.25 53.89
C THR A 246 -11.60 17.36 52.85
N LYS A 247 -11.26 18.59 53.27
CA LYS A 247 -10.94 19.71 52.35
C LYS A 247 -9.75 19.42 51.45
N ALA A 248 -8.69 18.83 51.99
CA ALA A 248 -7.51 18.47 51.21
C ALA A 248 -7.84 17.40 50.16
N ALA A 249 -8.61 16.38 50.54
CA ALA A 249 -9.05 15.32 49.61
C ALA A 249 -9.90 15.88 48.47
N ALA A 250 -10.90 16.70 48.76
CA ALA A 250 -11.72 17.36 47.74
C ALA A 250 -10.87 18.24 46.79
N SER A 251 -9.93 19.01 47.33
CA SER A 251 -9.03 19.86 46.53
C SER A 251 -8.14 19.04 45.58
N GLU A 252 -7.62 17.90 46.02
CA GLU A 252 -6.78 17.04 45.18
C GLU A 252 -7.60 16.24 44.16
N ALA A 253 -8.80 15.76 44.51
CA ALA A 253 -9.74 15.15 43.56
C ALA A 253 -10.08 16.12 42.42
N ARG A 254 -10.38 17.39 42.75
CA ARG A 254 -10.61 18.46 41.76
C ARG A 254 -9.43 18.68 40.82
N LYS A 255 -8.21 18.69 41.35
CA LYS A 255 -6.99 18.82 40.53
C LYS A 255 -6.82 17.62 39.60
N LEU A 256 -7.05 16.41 40.10
CA LEU A 256 -6.98 15.19 39.30
C LEU A 256 -8.03 15.19 38.17
N MET A 257 -9.27 15.63 38.44
CA MET A 257 -10.28 15.81 37.40
C MET A 257 -9.84 16.81 36.32
N MET A 258 -9.36 18.00 36.70
CA MET A 258 -8.86 19.00 35.73
C MET A 258 -7.72 18.44 34.87
N GLU A 259 -6.87 17.59 35.46
CA GLU A 259 -5.77 16.93 34.74
C GLU A 259 -6.26 15.82 33.80
N ILE A 260 -7.28 15.04 34.17
CA ILE A 260 -7.95 14.08 33.28
C ILE A 260 -8.60 14.81 32.10
N GLU A 261 -9.31 15.91 32.36
CA GLU A 261 -9.91 16.76 31.32
C GLU A 261 -8.86 17.35 30.36
N GLU A 262 -7.70 17.71 30.91
CA GLU A 262 -6.56 18.20 30.13
C GLU A 262 -5.94 17.12 29.25
N LEU A 263 -5.86 15.89 29.75
CA LEU A 263 -5.39 14.73 28.99
C LEU A 263 -6.32 14.43 27.82
N GLU A 264 -7.64 14.42 28.05
CA GLU A 264 -8.64 14.25 26.99
C GLU A 264 -8.50 15.36 25.92
N ARG A 265 -8.38 16.61 26.35
CA ARG A 265 -8.25 17.77 25.46
C ARG A 265 -6.98 17.75 24.62
N LYS A 266 -5.83 17.42 25.21
CA LYS A 266 -4.54 17.35 24.50
C LYS A 266 -4.46 16.15 23.55
N SER A 267 -5.22 15.10 23.82
CA SER A 267 -5.25 13.90 22.99
C SER A 267 -5.99 14.09 21.66
N GLY A 268 -6.66 15.23 21.44
CA GLY A 268 -7.40 15.53 20.21
C GLY A 268 -8.50 14.51 19.88
N GLY A 269 -8.85 13.63 20.83
CA GLY A 269 -9.76 12.50 20.62
C GLY A 269 -9.12 11.21 20.09
N GLU A 270 -7.84 11.18 19.70
CA GLU A 270 -7.22 10.00 19.04
C GLU A 270 -5.96 9.43 19.73
N ILE A 271 -5.57 10.03 20.86
CA ILE A 271 -4.67 9.48 21.90
C ILE A 271 -3.16 9.62 21.66
N SER A 272 -2.53 10.42 22.53
CA SER A 272 -1.13 10.29 22.93
C SER A 272 -0.97 10.77 24.38
N ILE A 273 -0.58 9.84 25.27
CA ILE A 273 -0.44 10.09 26.71
C ILE A 273 0.94 10.67 26.99
N SER A 274 0.99 11.95 27.37
CA SER A 274 2.23 12.64 27.71
C SER A 274 2.83 12.08 29.01
N PRO A 275 4.04 11.48 28.99
CA PRO A 275 4.65 10.86 30.18
C PRO A 275 4.90 11.86 31.31
N VAL A 276 5.14 13.13 30.98
CA VAL A 276 5.39 14.19 31.96
C VAL A 276 4.13 14.51 32.77
N GLN A 277 2.97 14.48 32.12
CA GLN A 277 1.69 14.82 32.75
C GLN A 277 1.18 13.67 33.61
N PHE A 278 1.30 12.43 33.13
CA PHE A 278 1.00 11.24 33.94
C PHE A 278 1.85 11.17 35.23
N ASN A 279 3.14 11.48 35.13
CA ASN A 279 4.04 11.53 36.29
C ASN A 279 3.63 12.61 37.30
N HIS A 280 3.01 13.70 36.85
CA HIS A 280 2.44 14.72 37.72
C HIS A 280 1.21 14.19 38.48
N CYS A 281 0.26 13.56 37.78
CA CYS A 281 -0.92 12.95 38.38
C CYS A 281 -0.54 11.92 39.46
N LEU A 282 0.44 11.07 39.15
CA LEU A 282 0.98 10.08 40.08
C LEU A 282 1.56 10.72 41.36
N SER A 283 2.21 11.88 41.23
CA SER A 283 2.78 12.61 42.37
C SER A 283 1.69 13.16 43.29
N SER A 284 0.64 13.75 42.72
CA SER A 284 -0.49 14.32 43.46
C SER A 284 -1.31 13.26 44.18
N PHE A 285 -1.61 12.15 43.52
CA PHE A 285 -2.28 11.01 44.14
C PHE A 285 -1.48 10.43 45.32
N LYS A 286 -0.16 10.27 45.18
CA LYS A 286 0.72 9.83 46.29
C LYS A 286 0.75 10.80 47.46
N LYS A 287 0.50 12.10 47.24
CA LYS A 287 0.38 13.09 48.32
C LYS A 287 -0.95 12.95 49.04
N LEU A 288 -2.04 12.77 48.29
CA LEU A 288 -3.38 12.51 48.82
C LEU A 288 -3.37 11.28 49.72
N GLU A 289 -2.85 10.16 49.22
CA GLU A 289 -2.75 8.90 49.96
C GLU A 289 -2.03 9.10 51.29
N LYS A 290 -0.84 9.73 51.28
CA LYS A 290 -0.08 10.02 52.51
C LYS A 290 -0.82 10.92 53.50
N SER A 291 -1.60 11.88 53.02
CA SER A 291 -2.36 12.77 53.89
C SER A 291 -3.52 12.02 54.54
N ILE A 292 -4.25 11.19 53.80
CA ILE A 292 -5.33 10.35 54.34
C ILE A 292 -4.79 9.34 55.35
N THR A 293 -3.65 8.68 55.07
CA THR A 293 -3.04 7.71 56.00
C THR A 293 -2.61 8.37 57.33
N ARG A 294 -2.27 9.66 57.34
CA ARG A 294 -1.94 10.39 58.58
C ARG A 294 -3.13 10.58 59.53
N PHE A 295 -4.36 10.39 59.06
CA PHE A 295 -5.56 10.40 59.92
C PHE A 295 -5.78 9.08 60.66
N GLN A 296 -4.97 8.07 60.36
CA GLN A 296 -5.05 6.75 60.97
C GLN A 296 -4.05 6.55 62.12
N GLN A 297 -3.14 7.52 62.34
CA GLN A 297 -2.14 7.52 63.41
C GLN A 297 -2.45 8.60 64.43
#